data_AF-A0A7H9BG34-F1
#
_entry.id   AF-A0A7H9BG34-F1
#
_cell.length_a   1.000
_cell.length_b   1.000
_cell.length_c   1.000
_cell.angle_alpha   90.00
_cell.angle_beta   90.00
_cell.angle_gamma   90.00
#
_symmetry.space_group_name_H-M   'P 1'
#
loop_
_entity.id
_entity.type
_entity.pdbx_description
1 polymer ?
#
loop_
_entity_poly.entity_id
_entity_poly.type
_entity_poly.pdbx_seq_one_letter_code
_entity_poly.pdbx_strand_id
1 'polypeptide(L)'
;MNKLTYFKLKRESCGFPPMLFESLEMEIAYAGKTNILHIFEKLGVKAKIHSSIPEQREAGKTYELTEFRKFPNLIPGCLIEQPGNCEIFGVPVYIHCEHSILRISLCPSAGDITGEDIKNAQSIEAHLNGVTF
;
A
#
# COMPACT_ATOMS: atom_id res chain seq x y z
N MET A 1 -0.94 25.13 -9.77
CA MET A 1 -0.71 23.73 -9.36
C MET A 1 -1.22 23.57 -7.95
N ASN A 2 -2.23 22.74 -7.71
CA ASN A 2 -2.65 22.41 -6.34
C ASN A 2 -1.53 21.62 -5.68
N LYS A 3 -1.06 22.11 -4.53
CA LYS A 3 -0.03 21.47 -3.72
C LYS A 3 -0.62 20.20 -3.10
N LEU A 4 0.07 19.07 -3.26
CA LEU A 4 -0.28 17.83 -2.55
C LEU A 4 -0.08 18.03 -1.04
N THR A 5 -1.04 17.57 -0.25
CA THR A 5 -1.06 17.70 1.21
C THR A 5 -0.62 16.43 1.91
N TYR A 6 -1.08 15.28 1.42
CA TYR A 6 -0.86 13.97 2.01
C TYR A 6 0.23 13.19 1.29
N PHE A 7 0.20 13.15 -0.05
CA PHE A 7 1.22 12.49 -0.87
C PHE A 7 2.49 13.33 -0.95
N LYS A 8 3.63 12.67 -0.77
CA LYS A 8 4.96 13.28 -0.87
C LYS A 8 5.80 12.54 -1.90
N LEU A 9 6.57 13.29 -2.67
CA LEU A 9 7.58 12.72 -3.55
C LEU A 9 8.69 12.10 -2.71
N LYS A 10 8.99 10.84 -2.97
CA LYS A 10 10.10 10.12 -2.37
C LYS A 10 11.05 9.66 -3.47
N ARG A 11 12.33 9.69 -3.16
CA ARG A 11 13.42 9.33 -4.06
C ARG A 11 14.32 8.34 -3.36
N GLU A 12 14.48 7.17 -3.95
CA GLU A 12 15.35 6.13 -3.43
C GLU A 12 16.35 5.72 -4.51
N SER A 13 17.59 5.48 -4.11
CA SER A 13 18.62 4.94 -5.00
C SER A 13 18.86 3.47 -4.68
N CYS A 14 18.63 2.57 -5.63
CA CYS A 14 18.91 1.15 -5.42
C CYS A 14 19.57 0.49 -6.66
N GLY A 15 20.20 -0.66 -6.46
CA GLY A 15 20.91 -1.40 -7.51
C GLY A 15 22.38 -1.00 -7.71
N PHE A 16 23.05 -1.68 -8.65
CA PHE A 16 24.40 -1.35 -9.12
C PHE A 16 24.49 -1.51 -10.65
N PRO A 17 24.75 -0.44 -11.43
CA PRO A 17 24.90 0.95 -10.98
C PRO A 17 23.59 1.48 -10.36
N PRO A 18 23.67 2.51 -9.49
CA PRO A 18 22.51 3.03 -8.79
C PRO A 18 21.50 3.59 -9.78
N MET A 19 20.26 3.11 -9.69
CA MET A 19 19.10 3.66 -10.39
C MET A 19 18.29 4.49 -9.39
N LEU A 20 17.78 5.63 -9.84
CA LEU A 20 16.89 6.48 -9.07
C LEU A 20 15.45 6.00 -9.27
N PHE A 21 14.73 5.82 -8.17
CA PHE A 21 13.32 5.45 -8.15
C PHE A 21 12.56 6.59 -7.50
N GLU A 22 11.59 7.14 -8.22
CA GLU A 22 10.67 8.13 -7.67
C GLU A 22 9.32 7.48 -7.39
N SER A 23 8.73 7.78 -6.23
CA SER A 23 7.38 7.35 -5.87
C SER A 23 6.63 8.50 -5.21
N LEU A 24 5.29 8.50 -5.33
CA LEU A 24 4.43 9.35 -4.53
C LEU A 24 3.86 8.53 -3.38
N GLU A 25 4.24 8.86 -2.15
CA GLU A 25 3.88 8.09 -0.95
C GLU A 25 3.00 8.89 0.00
N MET A 26 1.98 8.23 0.53
CA MET A 26 1.17 8.67 1.66
C MET A 26 1.29 7.64 2.77
N GLU A 27 1.47 8.10 4.01
CA GLU A 27 1.59 7.25 5.19
C GLU A 27 0.48 7.58 6.20
N ILE A 28 -0.19 6.55 6.70
CA ILE A 28 -1.25 6.66 7.71
C ILE A 28 -0.88 5.74 8.87
N ALA A 29 -0.70 6.30 10.06
CA ALA A 29 -0.48 5.52 11.27
C ALA A 29 -1.78 4.81 11.68
N TYR A 30 -1.68 3.58 12.19
CA TYR A 30 -2.83 2.86 12.73
C TYR A 30 -2.55 2.18 14.07
N ALA A 31 -3.50 2.19 14.99
CA ALA A 31 -3.32 1.69 16.37
C ALA A 31 -3.74 0.22 16.59
N GLY A 32 -4.05 -0.52 15.52
CA GLY A 32 -4.41 -1.94 15.58
C GLY A 32 -5.54 -2.33 14.63
N LYS A 33 -6.06 -3.55 14.79
CA LYS A 33 -7.03 -4.19 13.88
C LYS A 33 -8.26 -3.33 13.56
N THR A 34 -8.93 -2.79 14.59
CA THR A 34 -10.17 -2.02 14.38
C THR A 34 -9.89 -0.73 13.61
N ASN A 35 -8.79 -0.06 13.93
CA ASN A 35 -8.43 1.20 13.28
C ASN A 35 -7.97 1.00 11.83
N ILE A 36 -7.21 -0.06 11.53
CA ILE A 36 -6.84 -0.35 10.13
C ILE A 36 -8.04 -0.71 9.25
N LEU A 37 -9.04 -1.42 9.80
CA LEU A 37 -10.28 -1.71 9.06
C LEU A 37 -11.09 -0.43 8.78
N HIS A 38 -11.15 0.49 9.74
CA HIS A 38 -11.78 1.80 9.54
C HIS A 38 -11.06 2.64 8.49
N ILE A 39 -9.73 2.59 8.46
CA ILE A 39 -8.94 3.27 7.42
C ILE A 39 -9.25 2.64 6.06
N PHE A 40 -9.28 1.30 5.95
CA PHE A 40 -9.64 0.63 4.70
C PHE A 40 -11.04 1.00 4.22
N GLU A 41 -12.04 1.06 5.11
CA GLU A 41 -13.39 1.51 4.77
C GLU A 41 -13.38 2.93 4.18
N LYS A 42 -12.70 3.87 4.84
CA LYS A 42 -12.56 5.27 4.37
C LYS A 42 -11.86 5.38 3.02
N LEU A 43 -10.91 4.51 2.74
CA LEU A 43 -10.19 4.46 1.47
C LEU A 43 -10.93 3.66 0.38
N GLY A 44 -12.08 3.04 0.70
CA GLY A 44 -12.78 2.15 -0.22
C GLY A 44 -12.05 0.84 -0.51
N VAL A 45 -11.09 0.45 0.34
CA VAL A 45 -10.29 -0.77 0.19
C VAL A 45 -11.02 -1.94 0.83
N LYS A 46 -11.24 -3.01 0.07
CA LYS A 46 -11.90 -4.21 0.59
C LYS A 46 -10.93 -5.07 1.39
N ALA A 47 -11.10 -5.09 2.70
CA ALA A 47 -10.32 -5.96 3.59
C ALA A 47 -10.70 -7.44 3.40
N LYS A 48 -9.69 -8.32 3.31
CA LYS A 48 -9.87 -9.77 3.41
C LYS A 48 -9.40 -10.24 4.78
N ILE A 49 -10.36 -10.74 5.58
CA ILE A 49 -10.15 -11.13 6.96
C ILE A 49 -10.33 -12.64 7.08
N HIS A 50 -9.35 -13.32 7.65
CA HIS A 50 -9.41 -14.75 7.95
C HIS A 50 -10.01 -14.99 9.34
N SER A 51 -10.79 -16.05 9.48
CA SER A 51 -11.37 -16.49 10.77
C SER A 51 -10.36 -17.18 11.69
N SER A 52 -9.30 -17.74 11.11
CA SER A 52 -8.21 -18.43 11.78
C SER A 52 -6.91 -18.13 11.07
N ILE A 53 -5.76 -18.47 11.67
CA ILE A 53 -4.46 -18.36 11.00
C ILE A 53 -4.50 -19.24 9.75
N PRO A 54 -4.40 -18.69 8.52
CA PRO A 54 -4.34 -19.47 7.31
C PRO A 54 -2.98 -20.17 7.20
N GLU A 55 -2.89 -21.17 6.33
CA GLU A 55 -1.64 -21.83 6.03
C GLU A 55 -0.57 -20.80 5.63
N GLN A 56 0.59 -20.87 6.28
CA GLN A 56 1.72 -19.99 6.04
C GLN A 56 2.87 -20.81 5.46
N ARG A 57 3.71 -20.14 4.67
CA ARG A 57 4.94 -20.73 4.17
C ARG A 57 5.84 -21.19 5.33
N GLU A 58 6.41 -22.37 5.16
CA GLU A 58 7.50 -22.85 6.01
C GLU A 58 8.80 -22.10 5.69
N ALA A 59 9.49 -21.62 6.72
CA ALA A 59 10.78 -20.94 6.56
C ALA A 59 11.85 -21.91 6.01
N GLY A 60 12.62 -21.47 5.01
CA GLY A 60 13.69 -22.27 4.41
C GLY A 60 13.24 -23.30 3.36
N LYS A 61 11.94 -23.44 3.11
CA LYS A 61 11.40 -24.28 2.04
C LYS A 61 11.26 -23.47 0.75
N THR A 62 11.75 -24.03 -0.35
CA THR A 62 11.57 -23.47 -1.69
C THR A 62 10.21 -23.91 -2.23
N TYR A 63 9.49 -22.97 -2.82
CA TYR A 63 8.20 -23.20 -3.45
C TYR A 63 8.26 -22.73 -4.90
N GLU A 64 7.59 -23.45 -5.78
CA GLU A 64 7.31 -22.93 -7.13
C GLU A 64 6.43 -21.67 -7.03
N LEU A 65 6.57 -20.73 -7.96
CA LEU A 65 5.90 -19.43 -7.88
C LEU A 65 4.37 -19.56 -7.75
N THR A 66 3.76 -20.54 -8.43
CA THR A 66 2.32 -20.81 -8.39
C THR A 66 1.86 -21.32 -7.02
N GLU A 67 2.68 -22.10 -6.34
CA GLU A 67 2.43 -22.58 -4.99
C GLU A 67 2.65 -21.47 -3.97
N PHE A 68 3.75 -20.71 -4.13
CA PHE A 68 4.07 -19.57 -3.29
C PHE A 68 2.93 -18.54 -3.23
N ARG A 69 2.28 -18.28 -4.38
CA ARG A 69 1.14 -17.34 -4.47
C ARG A 69 -0.12 -17.79 -3.72
N LYS A 70 -0.20 -19.04 -3.25
CA LYS A 70 -1.34 -19.53 -2.45
C LYS A 70 -1.27 -19.07 -1.00
N PHE A 71 -0.08 -18.80 -0.48
CA PHE A 71 0.08 -18.36 0.90
C PHE A 71 -0.36 -16.89 1.03
N PRO A 72 -1.37 -16.58 1.85
CA PRO A 72 -1.81 -15.22 2.07
C PRO A 72 -0.72 -14.42 2.79
N ASN A 73 -0.43 -13.23 2.28
CA ASN A 73 0.48 -12.29 2.92
C ASN A 73 -0.30 -11.52 3.98
N LEU A 74 -0.08 -11.82 5.27
CA LEU A 74 -0.82 -11.19 6.36
C LEU A 74 -0.15 -9.90 6.83
N ILE A 75 -0.96 -8.96 7.29
CA ILE A 75 -0.48 -7.81 8.05
C ILE A 75 0.10 -8.32 9.37
N PRO A 76 1.34 -7.93 9.75
CA PRO A 76 1.98 -8.43 10.96
C PRO A 76 1.06 -8.32 12.19
N GLY A 77 0.88 -9.43 12.92
CA GLY A 77 0.04 -9.49 14.11
C GLY A 77 -1.48 -9.48 13.87
N CYS A 78 -1.94 -9.53 12.61
CA CYS A 78 -3.34 -9.53 12.24
C CYS A 78 -3.72 -10.72 11.34
N LEU A 79 -4.99 -11.13 11.37
CA LEU A 79 -5.57 -12.09 10.41
C LEU A 79 -6.13 -11.39 9.16
N ILE A 80 -5.54 -10.26 8.79
CA ILE A 80 -5.95 -9.44 7.64
C ILE A 80 -4.88 -9.58 6.57
N GLU A 81 -5.28 -9.81 5.32
CA GLU A 81 -4.34 -9.82 4.19
C GLU A 81 -3.82 -8.40 3.89
N GLN A 82 -2.55 -8.30 3.52
CA GLN A 82 -1.96 -7.13 2.89
C GLN A 82 -2.75 -6.80 1.62
N PRO A 83 -3.23 -5.57 1.43
CA PRO A 83 -4.00 -5.24 0.23
C PRO A 83 -3.14 -5.36 -1.04
N GLY A 84 -1.87 -4.95 -0.99
CA GLY A 84 -0.97 -4.99 -2.14
C GLY A 84 -1.45 -4.11 -3.28
N ASN A 85 -1.42 -4.62 -4.51
CA ASN A 85 -1.93 -3.91 -5.69
C ASN A 85 -3.46 -3.88 -5.65
N CYS A 86 -4.03 -2.69 -5.53
CA CYS A 86 -5.47 -2.47 -5.48
C CYS A 86 -5.82 -1.07 -6.01
N GLU A 87 -7.06 -0.64 -5.81
CA GLU A 87 -7.53 0.67 -6.22
C GLU A 87 -8.09 1.45 -5.02
N ILE A 88 -7.80 2.75 -4.98
CA ILE A 88 -8.43 3.71 -4.07
C ILE A 88 -9.17 4.71 -4.96
N PHE A 89 -10.50 4.82 -4.82
CA PHE A 89 -11.34 5.72 -5.62
C PHE A 89 -11.13 5.58 -7.15
N GLY A 90 -10.89 4.36 -7.63
CA GLY A 90 -10.63 4.05 -9.05
C GLY A 90 -9.21 4.36 -9.52
N VAL A 91 -8.31 4.74 -8.62
CA VAL A 91 -6.89 4.99 -8.92
C VAL A 91 -6.05 3.78 -8.48
N PRO A 92 -5.28 3.16 -9.40
CA PRO A 92 -4.38 2.06 -9.04
C PRO A 92 -3.29 2.50 -8.06
N VAL A 93 -3.14 1.75 -6.97
CA VAL A 93 -2.15 1.99 -5.92
C VAL A 93 -1.54 0.68 -5.44
N TYR A 94 -0.37 0.78 -4.81
CA TYR A 94 0.17 -0.29 -3.98
C TYR A 94 0.05 0.09 -2.49
N ILE A 95 -0.58 -0.76 -1.68
CA ILE A 95 -0.72 -0.56 -0.24
C ILE A 95 0.06 -1.63 0.51
N HIS A 96 0.90 -1.19 1.45
CA HIS A 96 1.64 -2.06 2.34
C HIS A 96 1.52 -1.61 3.79
N CYS A 97 1.22 -2.55 4.69
CA CYS A 97 1.02 -2.29 6.11
C CYS A 97 2.14 -2.96 6.91
N GLU A 98 2.95 -2.17 7.59
CA GLU A 98 4.05 -2.68 8.41
C GLU A 98 4.30 -1.71 9.57
N HIS A 99 4.75 -2.22 10.72
CA HIS A 99 5.13 -1.38 11.87
C HIS A 99 4.08 -0.34 12.29
N SER A 100 2.78 -0.68 12.24
CA SER A 100 1.67 0.24 12.54
C SER A 100 1.53 1.42 11.58
N ILE A 101 2.10 1.31 10.37
CA ILE A 101 2.01 2.30 9.29
C ILE A 101 1.42 1.61 8.06
N LEU A 102 0.37 2.22 7.51
CA LEU A 102 -0.17 1.90 6.20
C LEU A 102 0.47 2.88 5.21
N ARG A 103 1.26 2.36 4.29
CA ARG A 103 1.88 3.11 3.20
C ARG A 103 1.11 2.87 1.92
N ILE A 104 0.80 3.96 1.22
CA ILE A 104 0.15 3.96 -0.09
C ILE A 104 1.13 4.57 -1.07
N SER A 105 1.47 3.82 -2.11
CA SER A 105 2.40 4.23 -3.15
C SER A 105 1.68 4.33 -4.50
N LEU A 106 1.84 5.48 -5.15
CA LEU A 106 1.54 5.69 -6.57
C LEU A 106 2.85 5.58 -7.36
N CYS A 107 2.79 4.94 -8.52
CA CYS A 107 3.95 4.58 -9.35
C CYS A 107 5.01 3.76 -8.60
N PRO A 108 4.71 2.51 -8.19
CA PRO A 108 5.69 1.65 -7.52
C PRO A 108 6.76 1.07 -8.47
N SER A 109 6.68 1.34 -9.78
CA SER A 109 7.60 0.83 -10.80
C SER A 109 8.70 1.82 -11.13
N ALA A 110 9.89 1.31 -11.48
CA ALA A 110 11.06 2.11 -11.87
C ALA A 110 10.71 3.14 -12.97
N GLY A 111 10.71 4.43 -12.62
CA GLY A 111 10.43 5.52 -13.55
C GLY A 111 10.36 6.88 -12.87
N ASP A 112 10.35 7.93 -13.69
CA ASP A 112 10.11 9.30 -13.25
C ASP A 112 8.62 9.51 -12.98
N ILE A 113 8.29 10.33 -11.98
CA ILE A 113 6.90 10.70 -11.72
C ILE A 113 6.34 11.52 -12.88
N THR A 114 5.20 11.08 -13.41
CA THR A 114 4.53 11.75 -14.53
C THR A 114 3.51 12.77 -14.03
N GLY A 115 3.04 13.64 -14.95
CA GLY A 115 1.92 14.54 -14.65
C GLY A 115 0.60 13.80 -14.38
N GLU A 116 0.45 12.56 -14.84
CA GLU A 116 -0.70 11.72 -14.56
C GLU A 116 -0.69 11.21 -13.11
N ASP A 117 0.49 10.80 -12.61
CA ASP A 117 0.65 10.39 -11.21
C ASP A 117 0.28 11.50 -10.23
N ILE A 118 0.66 12.75 -10.55
CA ILE A 118 0.29 13.92 -9.75
C ILE A 118 -1.23 14.15 -9.77
N LYS A 119 -1.87 14.01 -10.94
CA LYS A 119 -3.34 14.12 -11.05
C LYS A 119 -4.06 13.03 -10.27
N ASN A 120 -3.53 11.81 -10.33
CA ASN A 120 -4.04 10.66 -9.57
C ASN A 120 -3.95 10.90 -8.06
N ALA A 121 -2.79 11.37 -7.58
CA ALA A 121 -2.62 11.77 -6.19
C ALA A 121 -3.62 12.87 -5.79
N GLN A 122 -3.74 13.94 -6.60
CA GLN A 122 -4.69 15.03 -6.35
C GLN A 122 -6.15 14.53 -6.29
N SER A 123 -6.53 13.60 -7.15
CA SER A 123 -7.86 12.99 -7.16
C SER A 123 -8.14 12.24 -5.86
N ILE A 124 -7.18 11.44 -5.38
CA ILE A 124 -7.30 10.75 -4.09
C ILE A 124 -7.41 11.79 -2.96
N GLU A 125 -6.53 12.78 -2.89
CA GLU A 125 -6.57 13.79 -1.83
C GLU A 125 -7.87 14.59 -1.78
N ALA A 126 -8.48 14.85 -2.94
CA ALA A 126 -9.78 15.54 -3.01
C ALA A 126 -10.89 14.73 -2.32
N HIS A 127 -10.89 13.40 -2.44
CA HIS A 127 -11.83 12.53 -1.73
C HIS A 127 -11.52 12.43 -0.23
N LEU A 128 -10.26 12.64 0.17
CA LEU A 128 -9.83 12.61 1.56
C LEU A 128 -9.95 13.97 2.26
N ASN A 129 -10.39 15.01 1.57
CA ASN A 129 -10.50 16.34 2.16
C ASN A 129 -11.51 16.34 3.33
N GLY A 130 -11.04 16.68 4.52
CA GLY A 130 -11.85 16.63 5.75
C GLY A 130 -11.98 15.24 6.40
N VAL A 131 -11.32 14.21 5.84
CA VAL A 131 -11.26 12.87 6.43
C VAL A 131 -10.14 12.83 7.46
N THR A 132 -10.48 12.40 8.68
CA THR A 132 -9.52 12.08 9.75
C THR A 132 -9.32 10.56 9.82
N PHE A 133 -8.14 10.07 10.19
CA PHE A 133 -7.85 8.64 10.30
C PHE A 133 -7.69 8.19 11.76
#